data_AF-H3KE42-F1
#
_entry.id   AF-H3KE42-F1
#
_cell.length_a   1.000
_cell.length_b   1.000
_cell.length_c   1.000
_cell.angle_alpha   90.00
_cell.angle_beta   90.00
_cell.angle_gamma   90.00
#
_symmetry.space_group_name_H-M   'P 1'
#
loop_
_entity.id
_entity.type
_entity.pdbx_description
1 polymer ?
#
loop_
_entity_poly.entity_id
_entity_poly.type
_entity_poly.pdbx_seq_one_letter_code
_entity_poly.pdbx_strand_id
1 'polypeptide(L)'
;AGGAGVAAISDAPRPWVPRPPGALPGKAFLAACARCGQCVKACPYDTLRLAAIGDPAPIGTPYFTPRDIPCYMCADIPCVKACPTGALDPELDDIAKARMGVAVVDPASCLSTQGLRCEVCLRECPETGKALTLEMHPRGLSRHTIFVPTVHPDACTGCGLCEKSCPTDKPAIRVVDPDAVLGAIGKHYRLSWLPSDDPKNLREEVPEEKTPSSEEAGGLDYLNENIL
;
A
#
# COMPACT_ATOMS: atom_id res chain seq x y z
N ALA A 1 -14.95 5.86 48.72
CA ALA A 1 -15.44 6.83 47.72
C ALA A 1 -14.31 7.14 46.75
N GLY A 2 -14.57 7.08 45.43
CA GLY A 2 -13.64 7.39 44.34
C GLY A 2 -12.71 6.23 43.98
N GLY A 3 -12.98 5.38 43.00
CA GLY A 3 -13.49 5.66 41.66
C GLY A 3 -12.31 5.62 40.70
N ALA A 4 -11.87 4.42 40.31
CA ALA A 4 -10.79 4.21 39.36
C ALA A 4 -11.21 4.80 38.00
N GLY A 5 -10.52 5.85 37.57
CA GLY A 5 -10.73 6.47 36.27
C GLY A 5 -10.34 5.49 35.17
N VAL A 6 -11.34 4.92 34.51
CA VAL A 6 -11.14 4.22 33.24
C VAL A 6 -10.79 5.30 32.22
N ALA A 7 -9.51 5.42 31.89
CA ALA A 7 -9.08 6.29 30.80
C ALA A 7 -9.78 5.81 29.54
N ALA A 8 -10.66 6.65 28.98
CA ALA A 8 -11.27 6.41 27.69
C ALA A 8 -10.15 6.27 26.66
N ILE A 9 -9.95 5.04 26.16
CA ILE A 9 -9.17 4.78 24.97
C ILE A 9 -9.85 5.51 23.82
N SER A 10 -9.30 6.67 23.47
CA SER A 10 -9.79 7.52 22.39
C SER A 10 -9.91 6.72 21.10
N ASP A 11 -11.09 6.74 20.49
CA ASP A 11 -11.45 6.05 19.24
C ASP A 11 -10.83 6.72 17.99
N ALA A 12 -9.72 7.45 18.18
CA ALA A 12 -9.01 8.07 17.08
C ALA A 12 -8.44 6.97 16.18
N PRO A 13 -8.63 7.05 14.85
CA PRO A 13 -8.04 6.10 13.94
C PRO A 13 -6.54 6.13 14.15
N ARG A 14 -5.99 5.01 14.63
CA ARG A 14 -4.54 4.88 14.80
C ARG A 14 -3.88 5.00 13.42
N PRO A 15 -2.74 5.69 13.33
CA PRO A 15 -2.00 5.79 12.09
C PRO A 15 -1.66 4.38 11.61
N TRP A 16 -1.88 4.13 10.31
CA TRP A 16 -1.51 2.87 9.69
C TRP A 16 -0.01 2.62 9.83
N VAL A 17 0.36 1.36 10.04
CA VAL A 17 1.75 0.92 10.07
C VAL A 17 1.94 -0.40 9.32
N PRO A 18 3.09 -0.60 8.67
CA PRO A 18 3.43 -1.85 8.01
C PRO A 18 3.40 -3.03 8.98
N ARG A 19 2.68 -4.08 8.57
CA ARG A 19 2.58 -5.36 9.28
C ARG A 19 3.57 -6.37 8.69
N PRO A 20 3.88 -7.49 9.38
CA PRO A 20 4.78 -8.51 8.85
C PRO A 20 4.35 -9.02 7.46
N PRO A 21 5.29 -9.62 6.70
CA PRO A 21 4.96 -10.33 5.46
C PRO A 21 3.81 -11.32 5.66
N GLY A 22 2.90 -11.39 4.68
CA GLY A 22 1.74 -12.29 4.71
C GLY A 22 0.62 -11.85 5.65
N ALA A 23 0.71 -10.71 6.33
CA ALA A 23 -0.36 -10.27 7.22
C ALA A 23 -1.71 -10.13 6.48
N LEU A 24 -2.76 -10.73 7.04
CA LEU A 24 -4.11 -10.60 6.50
C LEU A 24 -4.56 -9.13 6.43
N PRO A 25 -5.45 -8.77 5.49
CA PRO A 25 -5.90 -7.40 5.33
C PRO A 25 -6.76 -6.91 6.51
N GLY A 26 -6.67 -5.60 6.78
CA GLY A 26 -7.62 -4.88 7.63
C GLY A 26 -7.85 -5.52 9.01
N LYS A 27 -9.12 -5.80 9.31
CA LYS A 27 -9.58 -6.38 10.60
C LYS A 27 -9.31 -7.88 10.72
N ALA A 28 -9.14 -8.61 9.61
CA ALA A 28 -8.94 -10.06 9.63
C ALA A 28 -7.65 -10.44 10.38
N PHE A 29 -6.57 -9.69 10.15
CA PHE A 29 -5.32 -9.84 10.91
C PHE A 29 -5.52 -9.63 12.42
N LEU A 30 -6.27 -8.59 12.81
CA LEU A 30 -6.50 -8.30 14.23
C LEU A 30 -7.33 -9.37 14.93
N ALA A 31 -8.25 -10.00 14.20
CA ALA A 31 -9.05 -11.11 14.69
C ALA A 31 -8.22 -12.40 14.83
N ALA A 32 -7.32 -12.68 13.88
CA ALA A 32 -6.51 -13.89 13.86
C ALA A 32 -5.25 -13.80 14.74
N CYS A 33 -4.70 -12.61 14.99
CA CYS A 33 -3.45 -12.46 15.72
C CYS A 33 -3.60 -12.77 17.21
N ALA A 34 -2.99 -13.87 17.67
CA ALA A 34 -2.94 -14.24 19.09
C ALA A 34 -1.96 -13.40 19.93
N ARG A 35 -1.26 -12.43 19.34
CA ARG A 35 -0.27 -11.57 20.04
C ARG A 35 0.86 -12.36 20.74
N CYS A 36 1.20 -13.54 20.20
CA CYS A 36 2.15 -14.47 20.83
C CYS A 36 3.63 -14.08 20.64
N GLY A 37 3.95 -13.19 19.69
CA GLY A 37 5.31 -12.75 19.41
C GLY A 37 6.21 -13.79 18.73
N GLN A 38 5.68 -14.91 18.25
CA GLN A 38 6.50 -15.93 17.57
C GLN A 38 7.14 -15.41 16.27
N CYS A 39 6.39 -14.63 15.47
CA CYS A 39 6.95 -13.97 14.28
C CYS A 39 8.07 -12.96 14.61
N VAL A 40 7.98 -12.27 15.75
CA VAL A 40 9.01 -11.36 16.24
C VAL A 40 10.29 -12.12 16.55
N LYS A 41 10.19 -13.21 17.32
CA LYS A 41 11.34 -14.06 17.65
C LYS A 41 11.98 -14.75 16.44
N ALA A 42 11.17 -15.08 15.44
CA ALA A 42 11.62 -15.74 14.23
C ALA A 42 12.26 -14.78 13.22
N CYS A 43 12.12 -13.47 13.38
CA CYS A 43 12.70 -12.47 12.49
C CYS A 43 14.21 -12.35 12.77
N PRO A 44 15.10 -12.67 11.81
CA PRO A 44 16.55 -12.65 12.05
C PRO A 44 17.18 -11.25 12.06
N TYR A 45 16.40 -10.21 11.74
CA TYR A 45 16.89 -8.84 11.58
C TYR A 45 16.32 -7.86 12.61
N ASP A 46 15.56 -8.35 13.61
CA ASP A 46 14.86 -7.52 14.59
C ASP A 46 13.94 -6.45 13.96
N THR A 47 13.49 -6.69 12.72
CA THR A 47 12.55 -5.82 12.00
C THR A 47 11.23 -5.68 12.76
N LEU A 48 10.72 -6.80 13.28
CA LEU A 48 9.41 -6.86 13.90
C LEU A 48 9.49 -6.58 15.39
N ARG A 49 8.55 -5.80 15.91
CA ARG A 49 8.33 -5.63 17.35
C ARG A 49 6.85 -5.70 17.69
N LEU A 50 6.53 -6.11 18.92
CA LEU A 50 5.17 -6.04 19.43
C LEU A 50 4.90 -4.61 19.89
N ALA A 51 3.75 -4.06 19.49
CA ALA A 51 3.34 -2.74 19.94
C ALA A 51 3.06 -2.71 21.44
N ALA A 52 3.69 -1.75 22.11
CA ALA A 52 3.43 -1.37 23.49
C ALA A 52 2.34 -0.28 23.57
N ILE A 53 2.03 0.15 24.79
CA ILE A 53 1.15 1.30 25.01
C ILE A 53 1.83 2.55 24.43
N GLY A 54 1.10 3.30 23.60
CA GLY A 54 1.61 4.51 22.95
C GLY A 54 2.25 4.29 21.58
N ASP A 55 2.49 3.04 21.19
CA ASP A 55 2.92 2.72 19.83
C ASP A 55 1.79 2.93 18.80
N PRO A 56 2.12 3.19 17.52
CA PRO A 56 1.14 3.45 16.46
C PRO A 56 0.30 2.21 16.11
N ALA A 57 0.81 1.00 16.32
CA ALA A 57 0.08 -0.23 16.04
C ALA A 57 -0.83 -0.65 17.21
N PRO A 58 -1.83 -1.51 16.97
CA PRO A 58 -2.61 -2.12 18.03
C PRO A 58 -1.77 -2.87 19.05
N ILE A 59 -2.01 -2.60 20.35
CA ILE A 59 -1.24 -3.18 21.45
C ILE A 59 -1.12 -4.71 21.30
N GLY A 60 0.11 -5.20 21.42
CA GLY A 60 0.49 -6.61 21.31
C GLY A 60 0.49 -7.16 19.87
N THR A 61 0.19 -6.35 18.86
CA THR A 61 0.32 -6.79 17.46
C THR A 61 1.72 -6.51 16.92
N PRO A 62 2.26 -7.39 16.06
CA PRO A 62 3.56 -7.18 15.43
C PRO A 62 3.47 -6.14 14.31
N TYR A 63 4.47 -5.29 14.22
CA TYR A 63 4.64 -4.31 13.15
C TYR A 63 6.12 -3.94 13.01
N PHE A 64 6.46 -3.14 11.99
CA PHE A 64 7.80 -2.57 11.84
C PHE A 64 7.75 -1.11 11.37
N THR A 65 8.87 -0.41 11.53
CA THR A 65 9.05 0.96 11.08
C THR A 65 10.14 0.97 10.00
N PRO A 66 9.77 1.12 8.71
CA PRO A 66 10.70 1.07 7.58
C PRO A 66 11.97 1.92 7.75
N ARG A 67 11.82 3.15 8.27
CA ARG A 67 12.94 4.07 8.50
C ARG A 67 13.94 3.58 9.56
N ASP A 68 13.49 2.79 10.52
CA ASP A 68 14.32 2.28 11.61
C ASP A 68 14.97 0.97 11.18
N ILE A 69 14.16 -0.07 10.97
CA ILE A 69 14.60 -1.40 10.52
C ILE A 69 13.56 -1.91 9.51
N PRO A 70 13.86 -1.93 8.20
CA PRO A 70 12.95 -2.42 7.18
C PRO A 70 12.87 -3.96 7.18
N CYS A 71 11.94 -4.51 6.40
CA CYS A 71 11.91 -5.93 6.11
C CYS A 71 12.99 -6.27 5.07
N TYR A 72 13.92 -7.15 5.44
CA TYR A 72 15.00 -7.61 4.56
C TYR A 72 14.60 -8.75 3.61
N MET A 73 13.30 -9.00 3.45
CA MET A 73 12.74 -9.95 2.47
C MET A 73 13.41 -11.35 2.51
N CYS A 74 13.41 -11.99 3.68
CA CYS A 74 13.96 -13.34 3.85
C CYS A 74 13.29 -14.34 2.90
N ALA A 75 14.07 -15.07 2.11
CA ALA A 75 13.56 -16.03 1.12
C ALA A 75 12.75 -17.17 1.75
N ASP A 76 13.07 -17.57 2.97
CA ASP A 76 12.42 -18.65 3.71
C ASP A 76 11.27 -18.17 4.60
N ILE A 77 11.01 -16.85 4.66
CA ILE A 77 9.88 -16.21 5.35
C ILE A 77 9.62 -16.78 6.76
N PRO A 78 10.62 -16.77 7.67
CA PRO A 78 10.53 -17.46 8.96
C PRO A 78 9.43 -16.88 9.86
N CYS A 79 9.11 -15.59 9.71
CA CYS A 79 8.04 -14.93 10.44
C CYS A 79 6.65 -15.53 10.13
N VAL A 80 6.37 -15.86 8.86
CA VAL A 80 5.11 -16.50 8.42
C VAL A 80 5.04 -17.93 8.94
N LYS A 81 6.12 -18.71 8.75
CA LYS A 81 6.20 -20.11 9.21
C LYS A 81 6.03 -20.26 10.72
N ALA A 82 6.48 -19.26 11.48
CA ALA A 82 6.34 -19.22 12.93
C ALA A 82 4.95 -18.77 13.41
N CYS A 83 4.04 -18.34 12.53
CA CYS A 83 2.71 -17.87 12.92
C CYS A 83 1.73 -19.07 13.09
N PRO A 84 1.27 -19.37 14.33
CA PRO A 84 0.46 -20.57 14.56
C PRO A 84 -1.04 -20.37 14.25
N THR A 85 -1.49 -19.12 14.10
CA THR A 85 -2.92 -18.80 13.98
C THR A 85 -3.38 -18.48 12.57
N GLY A 86 -2.48 -18.46 11.59
CA GLY A 86 -2.79 -17.98 10.24
C GLY A 86 -3.05 -16.47 10.15
N ALA A 87 -2.68 -15.68 11.18
CA ALA A 87 -2.72 -14.22 11.08
C ALA A 87 -1.77 -13.69 9.99
N LEU A 88 -0.69 -14.42 9.75
CA LEU A 88 0.13 -14.34 8.56
C LEU A 88 -0.24 -15.53 7.67
N ASP A 89 -0.48 -15.27 6.40
CA ASP A 89 -0.93 -16.23 5.40
C ASP A 89 0.10 -17.37 5.24
N PRO A 90 -0.23 -18.60 5.65
CA PRO A 90 0.68 -19.74 5.54
C PRO A 90 0.93 -20.19 4.09
N GLU A 91 0.10 -19.75 3.14
CA GLU A 91 0.26 -20.05 1.71
C GLU A 91 1.26 -19.10 1.03
N LEU A 92 1.74 -18.07 1.73
CA LEU A 92 2.78 -17.19 1.21
C LEU A 92 4.12 -17.94 1.12
N ASP A 93 4.44 -18.40 -0.09
CA ASP A 93 5.62 -19.18 -0.43
C ASP A 93 6.77 -18.36 -1.03
N ASP A 94 6.45 -17.18 -1.56
CA ASP A 94 7.38 -16.24 -2.18
C ASP A 94 7.24 -14.84 -1.56
N ILE A 95 8.34 -14.33 -1.01
CA ILE A 95 8.38 -13.04 -0.33
C ILE A 95 8.07 -11.86 -1.27
N ALA A 96 8.27 -12.01 -2.58
CA ALA A 96 7.91 -10.99 -3.58
C ALA A 96 6.39 -10.81 -3.72
N LYS A 97 5.59 -11.79 -3.27
CA LYS A 97 4.12 -11.70 -3.25
C LYS A 97 3.57 -11.02 -1.99
N ALA A 98 4.41 -10.74 -0.99
CA ALA A 98 3.97 -10.05 0.21
C ALA A 98 3.46 -8.63 -0.12
N ARG A 99 2.42 -8.18 0.60
CA ARG A 99 1.86 -6.82 0.48
C ARG A 99 1.81 -6.16 1.86
N MET A 100 2.97 -5.70 2.32
CA MET A 100 3.14 -5.01 3.62
C MET A 100 2.78 -3.52 3.55
N GLY A 101 2.72 -2.97 2.33
CA GLY A 101 2.44 -1.57 2.04
C GLY A 101 2.83 -1.23 0.60
N VAL A 102 2.78 0.05 0.24
CA VAL A 102 3.28 0.54 -1.05
C VAL A 102 4.22 1.71 -0.84
N ALA A 103 5.30 1.80 -1.62
CA ALA A 103 6.20 2.94 -1.57
C ALA A 103 5.64 4.11 -2.41
N VAL A 104 5.72 5.34 -1.89
CA VAL A 104 5.33 6.56 -2.60
C VAL A 104 6.47 7.57 -2.51
N VAL A 105 6.80 8.17 -3.65
CA VAL A 105 7.84 9.20 -3.77
C VAL A 105 7.21 10.58 -3.59
N ASP A 106 7.82 11.42 -2.75
CA ASP A 106 7.60 12.86 -2.71
C ASP A 106 8.56 13.55 -3.72
N PRO A 107 8.05 14.00 -4.87
CA PRO A 107 8.87 14.64 -5.89
C PRO A 107 9.38 16.02 -5.46
N ALA A 108 8.82 16.67 -4.44
CA ALA A 108 9.33 17.95 -3.95
C ALA A 108 10.62 17.79 -3.13
N SER A 109 10.77 16.65 -2.45
CA SER A 109 11.94 16.39 -1.59
C SER A 109 12.95 15.41 -2.20
N CYS A 110 12.59 14.67 -3.25
CA CYS A 110 13.47 13.67 -3.85
C CYS A 110 14.64 14.31 -4.59
N LEU A 111 15.87 14.00 -4.18
CA LEU A 111 17.09 14.56 -4.79
C LEU A 111 17.12 14.32 -6.32
N SER A 112 16.63 13.17 -6.78
CA SER A 112 16.61 12.82 -8.20
C SER A 112 15.66 13.71 -9.01
N THR A 113 14.47 13.99 -8.49
CA THR A 113 13.51 14.90 -9.15
C THR A 113 13.97 16.36 -9.08
N GLN A 114 14.77 16.71 -8.07
CA GLN A 114 15.46 18.01 -8.01
C GLN A 114 16.60 18.14 -9.04
N GLY A 115 17.00 17.05 -9.70
CA GLY A 115 18.04 17.02 -10.74
C GLY A 115 19.44 16.68 -10.23
N LEU A 116 19.57 16.20 -9.00
CA LEU A 116 20.78 15.55 -8.51
C LEU A 116 20.77 14.09 -8.94
N ARG A 117 21.93 13.46 -9.13
CA ARG A 117 21.98 12.04 -9.49
C ARG A 117 21.90 11.17 -8.24
N CYS A 118 20.68 10.79 -7.86
CA CYS A 118 20.41 9.93 -6.71
C CYS A 118 19.59 8.71 -7.12
N GLU A 119 20.20 7.53 -7.04
CA GLU A 119 19.59 6.26 -7.47
C GLU A 119 19.58 5.22 -6.31
N VAL A 120 19.71 5.69 -5.06
CA VAL A 120 19.86 4.82 -3.89
C VAL A 120 18.64 3.93 -3.69
N CYS A 121 17.43 4.48 -3.76
CA CYS A 121 16.20 3.70 -3.62
C CYS A 121 16.06 2.60 -4.67
N LEU A 122 16.55 2.86 -5.90
CA LEU A 122 16.58 1.86 -6.97
C LEU A 122 17.53 0.73 -6.59
N ARG A 123 18.79 1.05 -6.28
CA ARG A 123 19.82 0.05 -5.95
C ARG A 123 19.48 -0.85 -4.76
N GLU A 124 18.74 -0.32 -3.81
CA GLU A 124 18.36 -1.00 -2.57
C GLU A 124 17.06 -1.81 -2.72
N CYS A 125 16.32 -1.64 -3.82
CA CYS A 125 15.07 -2.35 -4.04
C CYS A 125 15.37 -3.80 -4.49
N PRO A 126 14.91 -4.83 -3.76
CA PRO A 126 15.11 -6.23 -4.18
C PRO A 126 14.36 -6.56 -5.47
N GLU A 127 13.25 -5.87 -5.73
CA GLU A 127 12.43 -6.00 -6.95
C GLU A 127 12.73 -4.87 -7.95
N THR A 128 14.00 -4.45 -8.06
CA THR A 128 14.42 -3.45 -9.06
C THR A 128 14.01 -3.84 -10.47
N GLY A 129 13.49 -2.88 -11.23
CA GLY A 129 12.99 -3.12 -12.59
C GLY A 129 11.56 -3.65 -12.65
N LYS A 130 11.01 -4.16 -11.54
CA LYS A 130 9.60 -4.55 -11.43
C LYS A 130 8.82 -3.59 -10.53
N ALA A 131 9.24 -3.43 -9.27
CA ALA A 131 8.58 -2.58 -8.29
C ALA A 131 9.01 -1.11 -8.35
N LEU A 132 10.21 -0.84 -8.88
CA LEU A 132 10.79 0.49 -8.95
C LEU A 132 11.63 0.60 -10.22
N THR A 133 11.33 1.60 -11.04
CA THR A 133 12.05 1.92 -12.28
C THR A 133 12.51 3.38 -12.28
N LEU A 134 13.40 3.74 -13.21
CA LEU A 134 13.76 5.13 -13.47
C LEU A 134 13.21 5.56 -14.83
N GLU A 135 12.35 6.57 -14.82
CA GLU A 135 11.89 7.24 -16.02
C GLU A 135 12.77 8.44 -16.34
N MET A 136 13.14 8.55 -17.61
CA MET A 136 14.00 9.63 -18.10
C MET A 136 13.15 10.75 -18.66
N HIS A 137 13.22 11.92 -18.03
CA HIS A 137 12.53 13.12 -18.51
C HIS A 137 13.57 14.13 -19.03
N PRO A 138 13.59 14.42 -20.34
CA PRO A 138 14.46 15.45 -20.88
C PRO A 138 14.04 16.83 -20.36
N ARG A 139 15.00 17.64 -19.94
CA ARG A 139 14.75 19.05 -19.63
C ARG A 139 14.91 19.89 -20.89
N GLY A 140 13.88 20.62 -21.30
CA GLY A 140 13.92 21.45 -22.50
C GLY A 140 15.03 22.51 -22.51
N LEU A 141 15.48 22.98 -21.35
CA LEU A 141 16.47 24.07 -21.19
C LEU A 141 17.84 23.61 -20.65
N SER A 142 18.01 22.36 -20.23
CA SER A 142 19.26 21.90 -19.60
C SER A 142 19.76 20.61 -20.23
N ARG A 143 21.07 20.47 -20.36
CA ARG A 143 21.71 19.24 -20.88
C ARG A 143 21.57 18.02 -19.95
N HIS A 144 21.00 18.19 -18.76
CA HIS A 144 20.85 17.12 -17.78
C HIS A 144 19.41 16.58 -17.79
N THR A 145 19.28 15.27 -18.07
CA THR A 145 18.03 14.51 -17.95
C THR A 145 17.67 14.33 -16.48
N ILE A 146 16.39 14.53 -16.13
CA ILE A 146 15.88 14.17 -14.81
C ILE A 146 15.57 12.67 -14.82
N PHE A 147 16.04 11.97 -13.80
CA PHE A 147 15.66 10.58 -13.55
C PHE A 147 14.57 10.58 -12.48
N VAL A 148 13.34 10.23 -12.86
CA VAL A 148 12.20 10.16 -11.94
C VAL A 148 12.06 8.70 -11.48
N PRO A 149 12.23 8.41 -10.18
CA PRO A 149 11.92 7.08 -9.66
C PRO A 149 10.42 6.85 -9.67
N THR A 150 9.98 5.83 -10.42
CA THR A 150 8.57 5.43 -10.54
C THR A 150 8.35 4.11 -9.81
N VAL A 151 7.49 4.12 -8.79
CA VAL A 151 7.06 2.91 -8.08
C VAL A 151 5.90 2.28 -8.82
N HIS A 152 5.96 0.96 -9.01
CA HIS A 152 4.87 0.15 -9.56
C HIS A 152 4.20 -0.65 -8.44
N PRO A 153 2.99 -0.25 -7.98
CA PRO A 153 2.33 -0.85 -6.83
C PRO A 153 2.12 -2.36 -6.93
N ASP A 154 1.87 -2.87 -8.14
CA ASP A 154 1.56 -4.28 -8.39
C ASP A 154 2.72 -5.22 -8.01
N ALA A 155 3.96 -4.73 -8.10
CA ALA A 155 5.17 -5.45 -7.73
C ALA A 155 5.80 -4.96 -6.42
N CYS A 156 5.38 -3.79 -5.89
CA CYS A 156 5.90 -3.26 -4.64
C CYS A 156 5.41 -4.09 -3.45
N THR A 157 6.34 -4.62 -2.66
CA THR A 157 6.00 -5.41 -1.46
C THR A 157 5.76 -4.56 -0.22
N GLY A 158 6.20 -3.30 -0.24
CA GLY A 158 6.21 -2.43 0.94
C GLY A 158 7.27 -2.79 1.98
N CYS A 159 8.37 -3.45 1.59
CA CYS A 159 9.41 -3.90 2.52
C CYS A 159 10.15 -2.77 3.24
N GLY A 160 10.20 -1.57 2.67
CA GLY A 160 10.76 -0.38 3.31
C GLY A 160 12.25 -0.14 3.13
N LEU A 161 12.98 -1.00 2.41
CA LEU A 161 14.41 -0.82 2.14
C LEU A 161 14.71 0.54 1.47
N CYS A 162 13.88 0.94 0.52
CA CYS A 162 14.02 2.24 -0.15
C CYS A 162 13.81 3.45 0.81
N GLU A 163 12.90 3.34 1.78
CA GLU A 163 12.67 4.38 2.80
C GLU A 163 13.85 4.46 3.78
N LYS A 164 14.36 3.31 4.22
CA LYS A 164 15.53 3.23 5.10
C LYS A 164 16.74 3.91 4.46
N SER A 165 17.03 3.54 3.22
CA SER A 165 18.24 3.96 2.52
C SER A 165 18.14 5.35 1.91
N CYS A 166 16.97 6.00 1.96
CA CYS A 166 16.81 7.37 1.46
C CYS A 166 17.73 8.34 2.24
N PRO A 167 18.65 9.07 1.56
CA PRO A 167 19.67 9.88 2.23
C PRO A 167 19.16 11.24 2.75
N THR A 168 17.91 11.58 2.49
CA THR A 168 17.30 12.83 2.99
C THR A 168 16.97 12.73 4.49
N ASP A 169 16.94 13.87 5.18
CA ASP A 169 16.65 13.93 6.63
C ASP A 169 15.31 13.27 6.96
N LYS A 170 14.28 13.66 6.20
CA LYS A 170 12.99 12.96 6.12
C LYS A 170 12.94 12.22 4.79
N PRO A 171 12.65 10.92 4.77
CA PRO A 171 12.72 10.12 3.55
C PRO A 171 11.75 10.65 2.50
N ALA A 172 12.27 10.95 1.30
CA ALA A 172 11.48 11.37 0.15
C ALA A 172 10.76 10.21 -0.55
N ILE A 173 10.96 8.97 -0.10
CA ILE A 173 10.19 7.80 -0.51
C ILE A 173 9.74 7.06 0.74
N ARG A 174 8.45 6.80 0.89
CA ARG A 174 7.86 6.28 2.13
C ARG A 174 6.90 5.14 1.86
N VAL A 175 6.91 4.13 2.72
CA VAL A 175 5.90 3.06 2.72
C VAL A 175 4.65 3.58 3.41
N VAL A 176 3.52 3.42 2.74
CA VAL A 176 2.21 3.91 3.16
C VAL A 176 1.15 2.83 2.96
N ASP A 177 -0.04 3.08 3.53
CA ASP A 177 -1.21 2.24 3.37
C ASP A 177 -1.70 2.28 1.92
N PRO A 178 -1.67 1.16 1.18
CA PRO A 178 -2.16 1.11 -0.19
C PRO A 178 -3.61 1.59 -0.30
N ASP A 179 -4.47 1.23 0.65
CA ASP A 179 -5.90 1.58 0.63
C ASP A 179 -6.13 3.08 0.83
N ALA A 180 -5.18 3.78 1.46
CA ALA A 180 -5.28 5.22 1.71
C ALA A 180 -4.72 6.08 0.57
N VAL A 181 -3.86 5.52 -0.30
CA VAL A 181 -3.12 6.32 -1.30
C VAL A 181 -3.37 5.90 -2.75
N LEU A 182 -3.68 4.63 -3.01
CA LEU A 182 -3.87 4.16 -4.38
C LEU A 182 -5.29 4.45 -4.84
N GLY A 183 -5.40 5.06 -6.03
CA GLY A 183 -6.68 5.28 -6.69
C GLY A 183 -7.15 4.07 -7.50
N ALA A 184 -8.42 4.07 -7.86
CA ALA A 184 -9.00 3.15 -8.83
C ALA A 184 -9.63 3.94 -9.97
N ILE A 185 -9.41 3.52 -11.21
CA ILE A 185 -9.92 4.23 -12.40
C ILE A 185 -11.46 4.24 -12.46
N GLY A 186 -12.12 3.23 -11.89
CA GLY A 186 -13.58 3.06 -11.90
C GLY A 186 -14.02 1.96 -12.86
N LYS A 187 -15.01 1.16 -12.46
CA LYS A 187 -15.44 -0.07 -13.16
C LYS A 187 -16.16 0.17 -14.49
N HIS A 188 -16.45 1.43 -14.86
CA HIS A 188 -17.09 1.82 -16.11
C HIS A 188 -16.11 2.19 -17.22
N TYR A 189 -14.84 2.51 -16.90
CA TYR A 189 -13.84 2.77 -17.93
C TYR A 189 -13.29 1.47 -18.49
N ARG A 190 -13.06 1.45 -19.81
CA ARG A 190 -12.41 0.34 -20.51
C ARG A 190 -11.23 0.88 -21.29
N LEU A 191 -10.09 0.24 -21.13
CA LEU A 191 -8.84 0.60 -21.80
C LEU A 191 -8.71 -0.30 -23.02
N SER A 192 -9.03 0.24 -24.20
CA SER A 192 -9.10 -0.51 -25.47
C SER A 192 -7.76 -1.09 -25.93
N TRP A 193 -6.66 -0.57 -25.42
CA TRP A 193 -5.29 -1.05 -25.66
C TRP A 193 -4.84 -2.16 -24.70
N LEU A 194 -5.65 -2.51 -23.69
CA LEU A 194 -5.42 -3.67 -22.84
C LEU A 194 -6.31 -4.84 -23.27
N PRO A 195 -5.89 -6.09 -23.01
CA PRO A 195 -6.73 -7.26 -23.22
C PRO A 195 -8.08 -7.17 -22.50
N SER A 196 -9.10 -7.86 -23.03
CA SER A 196 -10.45 -7.87 -22.45
C SER A 196 -10.53 -8.53 -21.08
N ASP A 197 -9.59 -9.43 -20.78
CA ASP A 197 -9.43 -10.16 -19.52
C ASP A 197 -8.52 -9.45 -18.51
N ASP A 198 -7.97 -8.27 -18.86
CA ASP A 198 -7.19 -7.46 -17.93
C ASP A 198 -8.07 -7.04 -16.72
N PRO A 199 -7.57 -7.09 -15.48
CA PRO A 199 -8.32 -6.68 -14.29
C PRO A 199 -8.96 -5.28 -14.38
N LYS A 200 -8.36 -4.35 -15.13
CA LYS A 200 -8.91 -3.00 -15.37
C LYS A 200 -10.09 -2.99 -16.34
N ASN A 201 -10.28 -4.07 -17.09
CA ASN A 201 -11.34 -4.24 -18.08
C ASN A 201 -12.45 -5.23 -17.65
N LEU A 202 -12.28 -5.96 -16.54
CA LEU A 202 -13.28 -6.91 -16.05
C LEU A 202 -14.60 -6.23 -15.68
N ARG A 203 -15.72 -6.87 -16.03
CA ARG A 203 -17.07 -6.45 -15.62
C ARG A 203 -17.39 -7.10 -14.28
N GLU A 204 -17.97 -6.33 -13.38
CA GLU A 204 -18.76 -6.92 -12.29
C GLU A 204 -20.13 -7.23 -12.87
N GLU A 205 -20.67 -8.42 -12.62
CA GLU A 205 -22.06 -8.71 -12.95
C GLU A 205 -22.94 -7.75 -12.16
N VAL A 206 -23.58 -6.82 -12.87
CA VAL A 206 -24.60 -5.96 -12.28
C VAL A 206 -25.77 -6.90 -11.92
N PRO A 207 -26.22 -6.96 -10.65
CA PRO A 207 -27.49 -7.63 -10.35
C PRO A 207 -28.56 -7.02 -11.26
N GLU A 208 -29.31 -7.84 -11.99
CA GLU A 208 -30.38 -7.36 -12.89
C GLU A 208 -31.20 -6.27 -12.18
N GLU A 209 -30.99 -5.00 -12.57
CA GLU A 209 -31.93 -3.96 -12.23
C GLU A 209 -33.25 -4.40 -12.87
N LYS A 210 -34.25 -4.68 -12.03
CA LYS A 210 -35.62 -4.80 -12.49
C LYS A 210 -35.92 -3.52 -13.25
N THR A 211 -36.00 -3.63 -14.57
CA THR A 211 -36.47 -2.57 -15.44
C THR A 211 -37.78 -2.07 -14.82
N PRO A 212 -37.89 -0.78 -14.43
CA PRO A 212 -39.19 -0.22 -14.15
C PRO A 212 -40.02 -0.47 -15.39
N SER A 213 -41.19 -1.10 -15.20
CA SER A 213 -42.18 -1.24 -16.26
C SER A 213 -42.36 0.11 -16.93
N SER A 214 -42.37 0.12 -18.26
CA SER A 214 -42.68 1.27 -19.09
C SER A 214 -44.06 1.83 -18.71
N GLU A 215 -44.10 2.72 -17.73
CA GLU A 215 -45.10 3.78 -17.65
C GLU A 215 -44.44 5.01 -18.26
N GLU A 216 -45.07 5.49 -19.32
CA GLU A 216 -44.62 6.58 -20.19
C GLU A 216 -44.25 7.81 -19.35
N ALA A 217 -42.95 8.10 -19.25
CA ALA A 217 -42.51 9.42 -18.84
C ALA A 217 -42.85 10.39 -19.97
N GLY A 218 -44.03 11.03 -19.87
CA GLY A 218 -44.55 12.04 -20.78
C GLY A 218 -43.66 13.28 -20.79
N GLY A 219 -42.57 13.20 -21.55
CA GLY A 219 -41.47 14.12 -21.37
C GLY A 219 -40.67 14.54 -22.58
N LEU A 220 -41.28 14.48 -23.75
CA LEU A 220 -40.68 14.97 -24.99
C LEU A 220 -41.37 16.24 -25.54
N ASP A 221 -42.45 16.70 -24.91
CA ASP A 221 -43.23 17.83 -25.42
C ASP A 221 -42.69 19.21 -24.97
N TYR A 222 -41.85 19.30 -23.93
CA TYR A 222 -41.40 20.59 -23.41
C TYR A 222 -40.19 21.23 -24.11
N LEU A 223 -39.53 20.52 -25.03
CA LEU A 223 -38.31 21.03 -25.69
C LEU A 223 -38.55 21.73 -27.04
N ASN A 224 -39.77 21.67 -27.58
CA ASN A 224 -40.08 22.25 -28.90
C ASN A 224 -41.20 23.29 -28.91
N GLU A 225 -41.78 23.68 -27.77
CA GLU A 225 -42.91 24.63 -27.72
C GLU A 225 -42.53 26.11 -27.62
N ASN A 226 -41.26 26.51 -27.81
CA ASN A 226 -40.87 27.94 -27.81
C ASN A 226 -39.93 28.35 -28.95
N ILE A 227 -40.11 27.77 -30.14
CA ILE A 227 -39.53 28.32 -31.36
C ILE A 227 -40.65 28.65 -32.35
N LEU A 228 -41.06 29.93 -32.29
CA LEU A 228 -41.84 30.78 -33.22
C LEU A 228 -43.15 31.35 -32.65
#